data_AF-A0ABD2FD97-F1
#
_entry.id   AF-A0ABD2FD97-F1
#
_cell.length_a   1.000
_cell.length_b   1.000
_cell.length_c   1.000
_cell.angle_alpha   90.00
_cell.angle_beta   90.00
_cell.angle_gamma   90.00
#
_symmetry.space_group_name_H-M   'P 1'
#
loop_
_entity.id
_entity.type
_entity.pdbx_description
1 polymer ?
#
loop_
_entity_poly.entity_id
_entity_poly.type
_entity_poly.pdbx_seq_one_letter_code
_entity_poly.pdbx_strand_id
1 'polypeptide(L)'
;MSKSVPAFLQDESDDRETDTASESSYQLSRHKKSPSSLTNLSSSSGMTSLSSVSGSVVSVYSGDFGNIQVKGNIQFAIEYVESLKELHVFVAQCKDLAAADVKKQRSDPYVKTYLLSDKGKMGKKKTLIVKKTLNPVYNEILRYKIEKQILKTQKLNLSVWHRDTFKRNSFLGEVELDLETWDWDNKQNKQLKWYPLKQKTAPVAPEAENRGEMKLALQYVPEPIPGKKLPTTGEVHIWVKECLDLPLLRGSHLNSFVKCTILPDTSRKSRQKTRAVGKTTNPIFNHTMVYDGFRPEDLTEACVELTVWDHYKLTNQFLGGLRIGFGTGKSYGTEVDWMDSTSEEVALWEKMVNSPNTWIEATLPLRMLLIAKISK
;
A
#
# COMPACT_ATOMS: atom_id res chain seq x y z
N MET A 1 33.99 -56.09 59.17
CA MET A 1 34.15 -54.92 60.07
C MET A 1 34.34 -53.68 59.22
N SER A 2 34.04 -52.46 59.73
CA SER A 2 34.46 -51.11 59.27
C SER A 2 34.39 -50.77 57.75
N LYS A 3 33.59 -49.80 57.29
CA LYS A 3 33.81 -48.31 57.31
C LYS A 3 35.03 -47.86 56.46
N SER A 4 35.00 -46.85 55.57
CA SER A 4 34.13 -45.64 55.45
C SER A 4 33.97 -45.11 53.99
N VAL A 5 33.08 -44.12 53.77
CA VAL A 5 32.85 -43.28 52.53
C VAL A 5 33.27 -41.79 52.80
N PRO A 6 33.07 -40.71 51.96
CA PRO A 6 32.32 -40.45 50.68
C PRO A 6 33.24 -40.50 49.41
N ALA A 7 33.04 -39.89 48.21
CA ALA A 7 32.12 -38.90 47.56
C ALA A 7 31.96 -39.25 46.03
N PHE A 8 31.14 -38.68 45.12
CA PHE A 8 30.46 -37.38 44.83
C PHE A 8 31.36 -36.27 44.22
N LEU A 9 31.08 -35.65 43.04
CA LEU A 9 29.82 -35.34 42.29
C LEU A 9 29.93 -35.37 40.73
N GLN A 10 28.80 -35.62 40.04
CA GLN A 10 28.32 -35.15 38.68
C GLN A 10 29.20 -35.33 37.41
N ASP A 11 28.67 -35.43 36.17
CA ASP A 11 27.29 -35.50 35.60
C ASP A 11 27.35 -36.25 34.25
N GLU A 12 26.30 -36.95 33.76
CA GLU A 12 26.38 -37.70 32.48
C GLU A 12 25.03 -38.02 31.76
N SER A 13 25.13 -38.51 30.50
CA SER A 13 24.08 -38.90 29.50
C SER A 13 23.24 -37.76 28.91
N ASP A 14 23.25 -37.41 27.60
CA ASP A 14 23.70 -38.00 26.30
C ASP A 14 22.60 -38.72 25.46
N ASP A 15 22.82 -38.74 24.13
CA ASP A 15 21.87 -39.01 23.04
C ASP A 15 21.70 -40.50 22.61
N ARG A 16 20.85 -40.72 21.58
CA ARG A 16 20.71 -41.93 20.71
C ARG A 16 19.92 -43.13 21.33
N GLU A 17 19.57 -44.22 20.63
CA GLU A 17 19.56 -44.65 19.19
C GLU A 17 18.08 -44.99 18.77
N THR A 18 17.64 -45.51 17.60
CA THR A 18 18.14 -46.17 16.35
C THR A 18 17.28 -45.65 15.16
N ASP A 19 17.52 -45.82 13.86
CA ASP A 19 18.30 -46.72 12.98
C ASP A 19 17.60 -47.98 12.43
N THR A 20 17.89 -48.31 11.15
CA THR A 20 17.65 -49.51 10.30
C THR A 20 17.14 -49.24 8.87
N ALA A 21 17.52 -50.10 7.91
CA ALA A 21 17.30 -49.95 6.46
C ALA A 21 17.01 -51.30 5.78
N SER A 22 16.61 -51.31 4.49
CA SER A 22 16.90 -52.37 3.48
C SER A 22 16.26 -52.11 2.09
N GLU A 23 16.64 -52.89 1.08
CA GLU A 23 16.39 -52.64 -0.36
C GLU A 23 15.28 -53.49 -1.04
N SER A 24 15.00 -53.11 -2.30
CA SER A 24 14.89 -54.00 -3.48
C SER A 24 13.50 -54.26 -4.13
N SER A 25 13.41 -53.79 -5.39
CA SER A 25 12.76 -54.35 -6.59
C SER A 25 11.51 -55.23 -6.52
N TYR A 26 10.50 -54.86 -7.33
CA TYR A 26 9.95 -55.73 -8.40
C TYR A 26 9.47 -54.90 -9.61
N GLN A 27 9.52 -55.46 -10.82
CA GLN A 27 8.85 -54.92 -12.02
C GLN A 27 7.84 -55.95 -12.55
N LEU A 28 6.64 -55.52 -12.96
CA LEU A 28 6.14 -55.65 -14.35
C LEU A 28 4.70 -55.12 -14.50
N SER A 29 4.48 -54.26 -15.49
CA SER A 29 3.43 -54.40 -16.52
C SER A 29 3.53 -53.26 -17.53
N ARG A 30 3.14 -53.49 -18.79
CA ARG A 30 3.60 -52.68 -19.93
C ARG A 30 2.47 -52.41 -20.93
N HIS A 31 1.80 -51.26 -20.81
CA HIS A 31 0.92 -50.75 -21.86
C HIS A 31 1.47 -49.45 -22.48
N LYS A 32 1.72 -49.50 -23.79
CA LYS A 32 2.07 -48.33 -24.60
C LYS A 32 0.80 -47.51 -24.92
N LYS A 33 0.87 -46.19 -24.78
CA LYS A 33 0.22 -45.21 -25.67
C LYS A 33 0.96 -43.86 -25.60
N SER A 34 0.75 -43.02 -26.61
CA SER A 34 1.62 -41.89 -26.99
C SER A 34 1.40 -40.63 -26.13
N PRO A 35 2.29 -39.61 -26.18
CA PRO A 35 2.40 -38.61 -25.12
C PRO A 35 1.45 -37.42 -25.25
N SER A 36 1.05 -36.85 -24.10
CA SER A 36 0.49 -35.51 -24.00
C SER A 36 0.98 -34.80 -22.73
N SER A 37 1.79 -33.76 -22.97
CA SER A 37 2.20 -32.64 -22.11
C SER A 37 1.64 -32.48 -20.69
N LEU A 38 2.60 -32.33 -19.76
CA LEU A 38 2.65 -31.34 -18.67
C LEU A 38 1.86 -31.55 -17.35
N THR A 39 2.67 -31.85 -16.32
CA THR A 39 2.68 -31.24 -14.97
C THR A 39 1.46 -31.38 -14.06
N ASN A 40 1.58 -32.37 -13.16
CA ASN A 40 1.11 -32.43 -11.78
C ASN A 40 0.62 -31.11 -11.15
N LEU A 41 -0.53 -31.18 -10.47
CA LEU A 41 -0.93 -30.17 -9.49
C LEU A 41 -0.16 -30.36 -8.18
N SER A 42 0.39 -29.26 -7.65
CA SER A 42 0.66 -29.13 -6.21
C SER A 42 0.43 -27.67 -5.78
N SER A 43 -0.57 -27.45 -4.94
CA SER A 43 -1.08 -26.13 -4.56
C SER A 43 -0.07 -25.30 -3.75
N SER A 44 0.19 -24.06 -4.17
CA SER A 44 0.88 -23.04 -3.37
C SER A 44 0.22 -21.67 -3.53
N SER A 45 -0.41 -21.17 -2.46
CA SER A 45 -1.33 -20.02 -2.49
C SER A 45 -0.63 -18.66 -2.45
N GLY A 46 0.08 -18.30 -3.52
CA GLY A 46 0.85 -17.05 -3.64
C GLY A 46 0.03 -15.75 -3.76
N MET A 47 -0.66 -15.34 -2.68
CA MET A 47 -1.44 -14.10 -2.57
C MET A 47 -0.83 -13.06 -1.62
N THR A 48 0.43 -12.66 -1.84
CA THR A 48 1.15 -11.69 -0.97
C THR A 48 1.90 -10.62 -1.77
N SER A 49 1.22 -9.53 -2.17
CA SER A 49 1.86 -8.39 -2.87
C SER A 49 1.23 -7.00 -2.65
N LEU A 50 0.36 -6.83 -1.66
CA LEU A 50 -0.28 -5.53 -1.33
C LEU A 50 -0.04 -5.07 0.13
N SER A 51 0.96 -5.65 0.80
CA SER A 51 1.08 -5.63 2.27
C SER A 51 2.44 -5.15 2.76
N SER A 52 2.82 -3.89 2.50
CA SER A 52 4.05 -3.32 3.09
C SER A 52 4.19 -1.79 3.17
N VAL A 53 3.17 -0.99 2.83
CA VAL A 53 2.89 0.17 3.70
C VAL A 53 2.53 -0.42 5.06
N SER A 54 3.03 0.16 6.17
CA SER A 54 2.82 -0.43 7.49
C SER A 54 1.33 -0.64 7.76
N GLY A 55 0.95 -1.84 8.19
CA GLY A 55 -0.46 -2.26 8.31
C GLY A 55 -1.29 -1.41 9.28
N SER A 56 -0.65 -0.51 10.04
CA SER A 56 -1.26 0.69 10.59
C SER A 56 -1.81 1.60 9.48
N VAL A 57 -0.95 2.44 8.88
CA VAL A 57 -1.32 3.63 8.10
C VAL A 57 -1.88 3.34 6.71
N VAL A 58 -1.79 2.09 6.21
CA VAL A 58 -2.43 1.65 4.94
C VAL A 58 -3.83 2.25 4.76
N SER A 59 -4.68 2.12 5.78
CA SER A 59 -6.08 2.56 5.68
C SER A 59 -6.33 4.04 5.96
N VAL A 60 -5.31 4.84 6.28
CA VAL A 60 -5.40 6.31 6.19
C VAL A 60 -5.27 6.73 4.72
N TYR A 61 -4.42 6.06 3.94
CA TYR A 61 -4.13 6.43 2.55
C TYR A 61 -4.91 5.64 1.48
N SER A 62 -5.51 4.49 1.82
CA SER A 62 -6.27 3.65 0.86
C SER A 62 -7.57 4.31 0.38
N GLY A 63 -7.56 4.94 -0.79
CA GLY A 63 -8.71 5.66 -1.39
C GLY A 63 -9.97 4.85 -1.73
N ASP A 64 -9.97 3.53 -1.55
CA ASP A 64 -11.10 2.64 -1.83
C ASP A 64 -12.18 2.67 -0.74
N PHE A 65 -12.79 3.85 -0.59
CA PHE A 65 -13.93 4.10 0.29
C PHE A 65 -15.21 4.06 -0.56
N GLY A 66 -15.73 2.86 -0.82
CA GLY A 66 -16.92 2.67 -1.65
C GLY A 66 -18.09 3.56 -1.21
N ASN A 67 -18.83 4.10 -2.20
CA ASN A 67 -19.68 5.31 -2.20
C ASN A 67 -20.75 5.45 -1.09
N ILE A 68 -20.35 5.44 0.18
CA ILE A 68 -21.19 5.71 1.33
C ILE A 68 -21.09 7.21 1.64
N GLN A 69 -22.21 7.93 1.54
CA GLN A 69 -22.31 9.31 2.01
C GLN A 69 -22.10 9.33 3.53
N VAL A 70 -20.95 9.87 3.98
CA VAL A 70 -20.63 10.00 5.41
C VAL A 70 -21.69 10.81 6.14
N LYS A 71 -22.09 10.31 7.32
CA LYS A 71 -23.07 10.88 8.23
C LYS A 71 -22.71 10.54 9.68
N GLY A 72 -23.24 11.34 10.59
CA GLY A 72 -23.14 11.10 12.02
C GLY A 72 -21.99 11.82 12.72
N ASN A 73 -21.84 11.53 14.00
CA ASN A 73 -20.90 12.17 14.90
C ASN A 73 -20.18 11.11 15.74
N ILE A 74 -18.96 11.43 16.20
CA ILE A 74 -18.20 10.65 17.19
C ILE A 74 -18.04 11.46 18.48
N GLN A 75 -18.24 10.83 19.63
CA GLN A 75 -17.98 11.41 20.94
C GLN A 75 -16.70 10.82 21.53
N PHE A 76 -15.72 11.67 21.81
CA PHE A 76 -14.47 11.27 22.42
C PHE A 76 -13.85 12.40 23.26
N ALA A 77 -12.84 12.05 24.05
CA ALA A 77 -11.97 12.98 24.77
C ALA A 77 -10.51 12.53 24.60
N ILE A 78 -9.57 13.48 24.77
CA ILE A 78 -8.14 13.16 24.81
C ILE A 78 -7.49 13.75 26.05
N GLU A 79 -6.61 12.97 26.68
CA GLU A 79 -5.78 13.42 27.78
C GLU A 79 -4.37 12.85 27.64
N TYR A 80 -3.36 13.64 27.98
CA TYR A 80 -1.99 13.19 28.05
C TYR A 80 -1.56 13.00 29.52
N VAL A 81 -1.20 11.76 29.86
CA VAL A 81 -0.85 11.34 31.22
C VAL A 81 0.67 11.42 31.38
N GLU A 82 1.13 12.55 31.91
CA GLU A 82 2.55 12.92 32.05
C GLU A 82 3.38 11.84 32.76
N SER A 83 2.85 11.28 33.86
CA SER A 83 3.51 10.25 34.67
C SER A 83 3.72 8.91 33.96
N LEU A 84 2.95 8.62 32.91
CA LEU A 84 3.09 7.40 32.10
C LEU A 84 3.81 7.66 30.77
N LYS A 85 3.97 8.93 30.37
CA LYS A 85 4.31 9.37 29.00
C LYS A 85 3.36 8.74 27.96
N GLU A 86 2.06 8.86 28.20
CA GLU A 86 1.03 8.31 27.31
C GLU A 86 -0.05 9.32 26.91
N LEU A 87 -0.40 9.37 25.62
CA LEU A 87 -1.69 9.90 25.16
C LEU A 87 -2.77 8.84 25.36
N HIS A 88 -3.84 9.20 26.05
CA HIS A 88 -5.06 8.39 26.21
C HIS A 88 -6.18 9.02 25.36
N VAL A 89 -6.69 8.27 24.40
CA VAL A 89 -7.83 8.66 23.55
C VAL A 89 -9.05 7.86 24.00
N PHE A 90 -9.96 8.50 24.73
CA PHE A 90 -11.18 7.86 25.23
C PHE A 90 -12.32 7.98 24.22
N VAL A 91 -12.64 6.88 23.54
CA VAL A 91 -13.71 6.79 22.55
C VAL A 91 -14.97 6.30 23.25
N ALA A 92 -15.93 7.20 23.47
CA ALA A 92 -17.18 6.85 24.14
C ALA A 92 -18.15 6.17 23.16
N GLN A 93 -18.58 6.87 22.12
CA GLN A 93 -19.65 6.42 21.23
C GLN A 93 -19.65 7.12 19.86
N CYS A 94 -20.44 6.62 18.91
CA CYS A 94 -20.85 7.37 17.72
C CYS A 94 -22.38 7.42 17.64
N LYS A 95 -22.91 8.40 16.91
CA LYS A 95 -24.35 8.58 16.69
C LYS A 95 -24.66 8.89 15.23
N ASP A 96 -25.80 8.39 14.74
CA ASP A 96 -26.36 8.64 13.41
C ASP A 96 -25.40 8.29 12.25
N LEU A 97 -24.59 7.23 12.42
CA LEU A 97 -23.63 6.77 11.40
C LEU A 97 -24.33 6.38 10.10
N ALA A 98 -23.60 6.48 8.99
CA ALA A 98 -24.04 5.96 7.70
C ALA A 98 -24.21 4.42 7.73
N ALA A 99 -25.26 3.93 7.06
CA ALA A 99 -25.57 2.51 6.92
C ALA A 99 -24.82 1.90 5.72
N ALA A 100 -23.90 0.96 5.98
CA ALA A 100 -23.17 0.26 4.93
C ALA A 100 -24.01 -0.87 4.29
N ASP A 101 -24.84 -1.57 5.07
CA ASP A 101 -25.89 -2.46 4.55
C ASP A 101 -27.17 -1.63 4.38
N VAL A 102 -27.25 -0.88 3.27
CA VAL A 102 -28.37 0.02 2.93
C VAL A 102 -29.72 -0.72 2.93
N LYS A 103 -29.73 -2.01 2.55
CA LYS A 103 -30.95 -2.85 2.56
C LYS A 103 -31.43 -3.20 3.97
N LYS A 104 -30.55 -3.17 4.98
CA LYS A 104 -30.87 -3.51 6.38
C LYS A 104 -30.62 -2.35 7.36
N GLN A 105 -30.40 -1.14 6.84
CA GLN A 105 -30.18 0.12 7.56
C GLN A 105 -29.24 -0.03 8.78
N ARG A 106 -28.09 -0.69 8.57
CA ARG A 106 -27.14 -1.01 9.65
C ARG A 106 -25.70 -1.02 9.18
N SER A 107 -24.81 -0.93 10.16
CA SER A 107 -23.37 -1.12 10.03
C SER A 107 -22.87 -2.02 11.16
N ASP A 108 -21.67 -2.57 11.01
CA ASP A 108 -20.90 -3.19 12.10
C ASP A 108 -19.67 -2.29 12.40
N PRO A 109 -19.86 -1.13 13.08
CA PRO A 109 -18.83 -0.12 13.23
C PRO A 109 -17.71 -0.45 14.24
N TYR A 110 -16.52 0.08 13.97
CA TYR A 110 -15.39 0.21 14.89
C TYR A 110 -14.58 1.47 14.56
N VAL A 111 -13.89 2.04 15.55
CA VAL A 111 -13.01 3.20 15.37
C VAL A 111 -11.56 2.74 15.26
N LYS A 112 -10.80 3.37 14.36
CA LYS A 112 -9.33 3.32 14.31
C LYS A 112 -8.80 4.68 14.75
N THR A 113 -7.66 4.70 15.41
CA THR A 113 -6.94 5.95 15.66
C THR A 113 -5.49 5.85 15.18
N TYR A 114 -4.91 7.01 14.89
CA TYR A 114 -3.56 7.19 14.40
C TYR A 114 -2.95 8.48 14.90
N LEU A 115 -1.70 8.41 15.37
CA LEU A 115 -0.82 9.57 15.38
C LEU A 115 -0.14 9.63 14.01
N LEU A 116 -0.56 10.58 13.18
CA LEU A 116 0.02 10.87 11.89
C LEU A 116 1.32 11.65 12.11
N SER A 117 2.40 11.13 11.54
CA SER A 117 3.72 11.75 11.52
C SER A 117 4.52 11.28 10.33
N ASP A 118 5.40 12.16 9.85
CA ASP A 118 6.38 11.89 8.78
C ASP A 118 7.26 10.67 9.10
N LYS A 119 7.36 10.32 10.38
CA LYS A 119 8.26 9.29 10.93
C LYS A 119 7.56 7.93 11.16
N GLY A 120 6.24 7.82 10.90
CA GLY A 120 5.47 6.57 10.74
C GLY A 120 5.43 5.55 11.90
N LYS A 121 6.10 5.81 13.03
CA LYS A 121 6.49 4.78 14.02
C LYS A 121 5.43 4.40 15.07
N MET A 122 4.45 5.26 15.35
CA MET A 122 3.57 5.11 16.53
C MET A 122 2.44 4.08 16.40
N GLY A 123 2.28 3.47 15.22
CA GLY A 123 1.35 2.37 14.99
C GLY A 123 -0.13 2.77 14.92
N LYS A 124 -1.01 1.78 15.08
CA LYS A 124 -2.48 1.93 15.00
C LYS A 124 -3.11 1.37 16.25
N LYS A 125 -4.08 2.09 16.80
CA LYS A 125 -5.01 1.57 17.81
C LYS A 125 -6.41 1.46 17.19
N LYS A 126 -7.27 0.64 17.79
CA LYS A 126 -8.66 0.45 17.36
C LYS A 126 -9.52 0.00 18.52
N THR A 127 -10.81 0.30 18.46
CA THR A 127 -11.82 -0.26 19.35
C THR A 127 -12.14 -1.72 18.99
N LEU A 128 -12.98 -2.35 19.80
CA LEU A 128 -13.79 -3.49 19.39
C LEU A 128 -14.82 -3.10 18.31
N ILE A 129 -15.44 -4.12 17.72
CA ILE A 129 -16.48 -3.97 16.68
C ILE A 129 -17.83 -4.17 17.34
N VAL A 130 -18.65 -3.12 17.38
CA VAL A 130 -20.06 -3.20 17.77
C VAL A 130 -20.85 -3.62 16.53
N LYS A 131 -21.77 -4.57 16.66
CA LYS A 131 -22.47 -5.16 15.50
C LYS A 131 -23.88 -4.59 15.33
N LYS A 132 -24.33 -4.54 14.07
CA LYS A 132 -25.71 -4.21 13.64
C LYS A 132 -26.27 -2.89 14.20
N THR A 133 -25.45 -1.84 14.28
CA THR A 133 -25.87 -0.53 14.82
C THR A 133 -25.33 0.64 14.00
N LEU A 134 -26.05 1.76 14.03
CA LEU A 134 -25.61 3.08 13.57
C LEU A 134 -25.25 4.01 14.75
N ASN A 135 -25.48 3.55 15.99
CA ASN A 135 -25.23 4.24 17.25
C ASN A 135 -24.40 3.33 18.18
N PRO A 136 -23.11 3.08 17.88
CA PRO A 136 -22.26 2.23 18.71
C PRO A 136 -21.78 2.95 19.96
N VAL A 137 -21.77 2.24 21.08
CA VAL A 137 -21.10 2.63 22.32
C VAL A 137 -19.90 1.69 22.52
N TYR A 138 -18.73 2.27 22.78
CA TYR A 138 -17.46 1.56 22.98
C TYR A 138 -16.96 1.73 24.42
N ASN A 139 -16.88 2.97 24.90
CA ASN A 139 -16.25 3.34 26.18
C ASN A 139 -14.82 2.78 26.33
N GLU A 140 -14.01 2.85 25.28
CA GLU A 140 -12.66 2.29 25.22
C GLU A 140 -11.58 3.38 25.27
N ILE A 141 -10.50 3.15 26.03
CA ILE A 141 -9.32 4.04 26.08
C ILE A 141 -8.20 3.47 25.20
N LEU A 142 -7.90 4.15 24.10
CA LEU A 142 -6.82 3.80 23.18
C LEU A 142 -5.54 4.57 23.55
N ARG A 143 -4.51 3.85 23.99
CA ARG A 143 -3.27 4.44 24.55
C ARG A 143 -2.09 4.43 23.59
N TYR A 144 -1.36 5.54 23.50
CA TYR A 144 -0.08 5.67 22.78
C TYR A 144 1.02 6.08 23.75
N LYS A 145 2.11 5.33 23.83
CA LYS A 145 3.31 5.72 24.57
C LYS A 145 4.16 6.63 23.69
N ILE A 146 4.28 7.90 24.06
CA ILE A 146 4.89 8.99 23.27
C ILE A 146 5.24 10.14 24.21
N GLU A 147 6.35 10.84 23.96
CA GLU A 147 6.73 12.00 24.78
C GLU A 147 6.01 13.27 24.31
N LYS A 148 5.59 14.12 25.25
CA LYS A 148 4.79 15.34 25.01
C LYS A 148 5.33 16.26 23.91
N GLN A 149 6.66 16.40 23.82
CA GLN A 149 7.31 17.23 22.80
C GLN A 149 7.18 16.63 21.39
N ILE A 150 7.25 15.30 21.28
CA ILE A 150 6.99 14.60 20.01
C ILE A 150 5.49 14.66 19.71
N LEU A 151 4.62 14.44 20.71
CA LEU A 151 3.17 14.46 20.59
C LEU A 151 2.63 15.78 20.01
N LYS A 152 3.23 16.92 20.36
CA LYS A 152 2.89 18.25 19.82
C LYS A 152 3.26 18.46 18.36
N THR A 153 3.95 17.53 17.69
CA THR A 153 4.28 17.61 16.25
C THR A 153 3.52 16.55 15.45
N GLN A 154 2.34 16.13 15.92
CA GLN A 154 1.54 15.07 15.32
C GLN A 154 0.12 15.55 15.05
N LYS A 155 -0.58 14.88 14.13
CA LYS A 155 -2.05 14.98 14.04
C LYS A 155 -2.69 13.68 14.50
N LEU A 156 -3.76 13.76 15.28
CA LEU A 156 -4.56 12.62 15.70
C LEU A 156 -5.73 12.44 14.72
N ASN A 157 -5.65 11.42 13.87
CA ASN A 157 -6.78 10.97 13.06
C ASN A 157 -7.58 9.90 13.82
N LEU A 158 -8.90 10.08 13.89
CA LEU A 158 -9.88 9.09 14.35
C LEU A 158 -10.85 8.80 13.21
N SER A 159 -10.80 7.59 12.66
CA SER A 159 -11.66 7.17 11.53
C SER A 159 -12.58 6.02 11.93
N VAL A 160 -13.84 6.09 11.49
CA VAL A 160 -14.90 5.11 11.80
C VAL A 160 -15.14 4.20 10.59
N TRP A 161 -15.30 2.90 10.84
CA TRP A 161 -15.27 1.87 9.80
C TRP A 161 -16.31 0.78 10.04
N HIS A 162 -17.02 0.38 8.99
CA HIS A 162 -17.78 -0.87 8.98
C HIS A 162 -16.82 -2.07 8.78
N ARG A 163 -16.93 -3.08 9.64
CA ARG A 163 -16.36 -4.41 9.40
C ARG A 163 -17.30 -5.25 8.53
N ASP A 164 -17.05 -5.32 7.23
CA ASP A 164 -17.60 -6.40 6.39
C ASP A 164 -16.80 -7.70 6.65
N THR A 165 -17.46 -8.86 6.55
CA THR A 165 -16.85 -10.19 6.72
C THR A 165 -16.37 -10.79 5.39
N PHE A 166 -17.02 -10.44 4.28
CA PHE A 166 -16.80 -11.02 2.95
C PHE A 166 -16.29 -9.98 1.92
N LYS A 167 -16.35 -8.68 2.24
CA LYS A 167 -15.81 -7.58 1.42
C LYS A 167 -14.71 -6.80 2.16
N ARG A 168 -14.21 -5.74 1.51
CA ARG A 168 -13.36 -4.71 2.16
C ARG A 168 -14.18 -3.94 3.20
N ASN A 169 -13.53 -3.56 4.30
CA ASN A 169 -14.14 -2.76 5.36
C ASN A 169 -14.46 -1.35 4.84
N SER A 170 -15.73 -0.95 4.85
CA SER A 170 -16.16 0.38 4.40
C SER A 170 -15.80 1.46 5.43
N PHE A 171 -15.55 2.68 4.97
CA PHE A 171 -15.33 3.85 5.83
C PHE A 171 -16.66 4.59 6.05
N LEU A 172 -16.85 5.11 7.25
CA LEU A 172 -18.07 5.78 7.69
C LEU A 172 -17.84 7.25 8.09
N GLY A 173 -16.60 7.75 7.96
CA GLY A 173 -16.21 9.12 8.26
C GLY A 173 -15.03 9.22 9.23
N GLU A 174 -14.45 10.42 9.36
CA GLU A 174 -13.34 10.68 10.28
C GLU A 174 -13.34 12.07 10.91
N VAL A 175 -12.46 12.23 11.90
CA VAL A 175 -12.09 13.49 12.55
C VAL A 175 -10.56 13.53 12.63
N GLU A 176 -9.97 14.67 12.29
CA GLU A 176 -8.57 14.95 12.53
C GLU A 176 -8.46 16.11 13.54
N LEU A 177 -7.61 15.93 14.55
CA LEU A 177 -7.17 16.99 15.46
C LEU A 177 -5.68 17.23 15.24
N ASP A 178 -5.30 18.47 14.96
CA ASP A 178 -3.92 18.89 15.14
C ASP A 178 -3.60 18.94 16.65
N LEU A 179 -2.44 18.40 17.04
CA LEU A 179 -1.99 18.36 18.44
C LEU A 179 -0.95 19.44 18.76
N GLU A 180 -0.47 20.17 17.76
CA GLU A 180 0.38 21.36 17.94
C GLU A 180 -0.45 22.53 18.49
N THR A 181 -1.55 22.87 17.81
CA THR A 181 -2.49 23.92 18.21
C THR A 181 -3.49 23.50 19.30
N TRP A 182 -3.45 22.25 19.76
CA TRP A 182 -4.36 21.78 20.82
C TRP A 182 -4.00 22.37 22.19
N ASP A 183 -4.98 23.03 22.82
CA ASP A 183 -4.88 23.50 24.20
C ASP A 183 -5.00 22.31 25.16
N TRP A 184 -3.86 21.93 25.75
CA TRP A 184 -3.72 20.79 26.67
C TRP A 184 -4.12 21.11 28.13
N ASP A 185 -4.20 22.40 28.49
CA ASP A 185 -4.39 22.85 29.87
C ASP A 185 -5.86 23.27 30.14
N ASN A 186 -6.61 23.59 29.08
CA ASN A 186 -8.05 23.81 29.14
C ASN A 186 -8.82 22.57 29.57
N LYS A 187 -9.43 22.65 30.75
CA LYS A 187 -10.22 21.57 31.38
C LYS A 187 -11.39 21.08 30.51
N GLN A 188 -11.95 21.90 29.62
CA GLN A 188 -13.01 21.47 28.70
C GLN A 188 -12.49 20.49 27.63
N ASN A 189 -11.22 20.58 27.23
CA ASN A 189 -10.63 19.70 26.22
C ASN A 189 -10.41 18.26 26.72
N LYS A 190 -10.46 18.06 28.05
CA LYS A 190 -10.47 16.74 28.69
C LYS A 190 -11.88 16.11 28.80
N GLN A 191 -12.94 16.85 28.45
CA GLN A 191 -14.32 16.37 28.51
C GLN A 191 -14.77 15.74 27.19
N LEU A 192 -15.78 14.87 27.25
CA LEU A 192 -16.36 14.18 26.09
C LEU A 192 -17.06 15.16 25.13
N LYS A 193 -16.38 15.56 24.06
CA LYS A 193 -16.92 16.43 23.01
C LYS A 193 -17.45 15.60 21.84
N TRP A 194 -18.52 16.09 21.21
CA TRP A 194 -19.04 15.56 19.94
C TRP A 194 -18.35 16.23 18.77
N TYR A 195 -17.96 15.43 17.78
CA TYR A 195 -17.33 15.89 16.54
C TYR A 195 -18.09 15.34 15.34
N PRO A 196 -18.47 16.17 14.36
CA PRO A 196 -19.11 15.71 13.13
C PRO A 196 -18.12 14.93 12.29
N LEU A 197 -18.54 13.76 11.82
CA LEU A 197 -17.72 12.93 10.94
C LEU A 197 -17.66 13.55 9.55
N LYS A 198 -16.44 13.77 9.06
CA LYS A 198 -16.20 14.31 7.71
C LYS A 198 -15.99 13.16 6.73
N GLN A 199 -16.35 13.37 5.47
CA GLN A 199 -15.74 12.59 4.39
C GLN A 199 -14.23 12.78 4.47
N LYS A 200 -13.47 11.73 4.17
CA LYS A 200 -12.02 11.89 4.00
C LYS A 200 -11.81 12.82 2.82
N THR A 201 -11.34 14.05 3.08
CA THR A 201 -10.84 14.93 2.03
C THR A 201 -9.73 14.18 1.29
N ALA A 202 -9.78 14.16 -0.04
CA ALA A 202 -8.53 13.99 -0.78
C ALA A 202 -7.56 15.06 -0.27
N PRO A 203 -6.25 14.76 -0.10
CA PRO A 203 -5.31 15.75 0.41
C PRO A 203 -5.48 17.06 -0.36
N VAL A 204 -5.47 18.18 0.38
CA VAL A 204 -5.65 19.52 -0.18
C VAL A 204 -4.68 19.70 -1.35
N ALA A 205 -5.12 20.44 -2.38
CA ALA A 205 -4.47 20.55 -3.69
C ALA A 205 -2.94 20.60 -3.57
N PRO A 206 -2.20 19.83 -4.39
CA PRO A 206 -0.92 19.24 -4.02
C PRO A 206 0.18 20.24 -3.67
N GLU A 207 0.16 20.70 -2.42
CA GLU A 207 1.34 21.13 -1.70
C GLU A 207 2.34 19.97 -1.75
N ALA A 208 3.51 20.22 -2.33
CA ALA A 208 4.44 19.17 -2.68
C ALA A 208 5.04 18.51 -1.42
N GLU A 209 4.42 17.41 -0.96
CA GLU A 209 5.12 16.37 -0.22
C GLU A 209 6.32 15.95 -1.07
N ASN A 210 7.50 16.53 -0.80
CA ASN A 210 8.69 16.27 -1.59
C ASN A 210 9.10 14.80 -1.38
N ARG A 211 8.70 13.98 -2.35
CA ARG A 211 8.95 12.53 -2.42
C ARG A 211 10.10 12.22 -3.37
N GLY A 212 10.87 13.23 -3.75
CA GLY A 212 11.86 13.17 -4.79
C GLY A 212 11.28 13.29 -6.19
N GLU A 213 12.14 13.15 -7.18
CA GLU A 213 11.80 13.19 -8.59
C GLU A 213 12.23 11.87 -9.26
N MET A 214 11.65 11.54 -10.41
CA MET A 214 12.16 10.49 -11.29
C MET A 214 12.53 11.07 -12.64
N LYS A 215 13.75 10.77 -13.08
CA LYS A 215 14.25 11.08 -14.41
C LYS A 215 14.23 9.82 -15.27
N LEU A 216 13.53 9.91 -16.39
CA LEU A 216 13.29 8.81 -17.30
C LEU A 216 13.25 9.28 -18.75
N ALA A 217 13.30 8.33 -19.68
CA ALA A 217 12.94 8.58 -21.07
C ALA A 217 11.90 7.55 -21.55
N LEU A 218 11.04 7.97 -22.47
CA LEU A 218 10.07 7.14 -23.17
C LEU A 218 10.35 7.15 -24.67
N GLN A 219 10.06 6.04 -25.35
CA GLN A 219 10.10 5.93 -26.82
C GLN A 219 8.97 4.99 -27.27
N TYR A 220 8.20 5.40 -28.28
CA TYR A 220 7.29 4.51 -28.99
C TYR A 220 7.94 4.04 -30.29
N VAL A 221 7.96 2.73 -30.53
CA VAL A 221 8.56 2.08 -31.69
C VAL A 221 7.48 1.30 -32.44
N PRO A 222 6.91 1.85 -33.54
CA PRO A 222 5.98 1.10 -34.38
C PRO A 222 6.65 -0.13 -35.00
N GLU A 223 5.94 -1.26 -35.13
CA GLU A 223 6.53 -2.46 -35.74
C GLU A 223 6.95 -2.21 -37.21
N PRO A 224 8.17 -2.64 -37.61
CA PRO A 224 8.64 -2.49 -38.98
C PRO A 224 7.95 -3.51 -39.91
N ILE A 225 7.04 -3.02 -40.75
CA ILE A 225 6.24 -3.86 -41.64
C ILE A 225 7.05 -4.27 -42.88
N PRO A 226 7.09 -5.57 -43.24
CA PRO A 226 7.50 -6.00 -44.57
C PRO A 226 6.39 -5.72 -45.61
N GLY A 227 6.26 -4.47 -46.05
CA GLY A 227 5.42 -4.07 -47.20
C GLY A 227 4.53 -2.85 -47.00
N LYS A 228 3.79 -2.46 -48.06
CA LYS A 228 2.91 -1.27 -48.11
C LYS A 228 1.61 -1.42 -47.29
N LYS A 229 1.69 -1.60 -45.97
CA LYS A 229 0.56 -1.49 -45.04
C LYS A 229 0.86 -0.42 -43.98
N LEU A 230 -0.10 -0.16 -43.09
CA LEU A 230 0.05 0.72 -41.93
C LEU A 230 0.42 -0.13 -40.69
N PRO A 231 1.21 0.38 -39.72
CA PRO A 231 1.62 -0.43 -38.57
C PRO A 231 0.41 -0.92 -37.78
N THR A 232 0.32 -2.23 -37.59
CA THR A 232 -0.77 -2.85 -36.81
C THR A 232 -0.56 -2.72 -35.31
N THR A 233 0.69 -2.56 -34.90
CA THR A 233 1.18 -2.77 -33.54
C THR A 233 2.56 -2.10 -33.37
N GLY A 234 3.04 -2.00 -32.13
CA GLY A 234 4.32 -1.40 -31.77
C GLY A 234 4.67 -1.63 -30.30
N GLU A 235 5.84 -1.13 -29.90
CA GLU A 235 6.40 -1.27 -28.56
C GLU A 235 6.49 0.08 -27.85
N VAL A 236 6.18 0.12 -26.55
CA VAL A 236 6.49 1.26 -25.68
C VAL A 236 7.69 0.89 -24.80
N HIS A 237 8.76 1.65 -24.97
CA HIS A 237 10.02 1.52 -24.23
C HIS A 237 10.08 2.57 -23.12
N ILE A 238 10.32 2.12 -21.88
CA ILE A 238 10.41 2.96 -20.68
C ILE A 238 11.79 2.80 -20.06
N TRP A 239 12.66 3.80 -20.22
CA TRP A 239 13.99 3.82 -19.64
C TRP A 239 13.99 4.63 -18.33
N VAL A 240 13.92 3.91 -17.20
CA VAL A 240 14.06 4.50 -15.87
C VAL A 240 15.55 4.74 -15.60
N LYS A 241 15.96 6.02 -15.58
CA LYS A 241 17.38 6.38 -15.40
C LYS A 241 17.74 6.46 -13.93
N GLU A 242 17.10 7.37 -13.19
CA GLU A 242 17.42 7.66 -11.80
C GLU A 242 16.20 8.25 -11.06
N CYS A 243 16.20 8.17 -9.74
CA CYS A 243 15.40 9.06 -8.90
C CYS A 243 16.31 10.00 -8.12
N LEU A 244 15.79 11.18 -7.79
CA LEU A 244 16.46 12.19 -6.98
C LEU A 244 15.72 12.37 -5.65
N ASP A 245 16.44 12.68 -4.57
CA ASP A 245 15.94 13.09 -3.25
C ASP A 245 14.77 12.28 -2.66
N LEU A 246 14.81 10.95 -2.79
CA LEU A 246 13.81 10.05 -2.22
C LEU A 246 13.74 10.13 -0.67
N PRO A 247 12.54 10.13 -0.06
CA PRO A 247 12.36 10.40 1.36
C PRO A 247 12.78 9.23 2.27
N LEU A 248 13.56 9.53 3.33
CA LEU A 248 14.01 8.54 4.33
C LEU A 248 12.93 8.19 5.38
N LEU A 249 11.80 7.62 4.94
CA LEU A 249 10.62 7.35 5.78
C LEU A 249 10.84 6.41 6.98
N ARG A 250 12.02 5.80 7.13
CA ARG A 250 12.40 4.97 8.29
C ARG A 250 13.65 5.44 9.06
N GLY A 251 14.40 6.41 8.53
CA GLY A 251 15.67 6.87 9.13
C GLY A 251 16.84 5.89 8.95
N SER A 252 16.82 5.12 7.86
CA SER A 252 17.93 4.27 7.42
C SER A 252 18.25 4.53 5.95
N HIS A 253 19.42 4.06 5.51
CA HIS A 253 19.69 3.77 4.11
C HIS A 253 18.47 3.11 3.42
N LEU A 254 18.02 3.69 2.30
CA LEU A 254 16.98 3.12 1.44
C LEU A 254 17.55 1.98 0.60
N ASN A 255 16.71 1.02 0.19
CA ASN A 255 17.04 0.11 -0.92
C ASN A 255 15.94 0.19 -1.99
N SER A 256 15.98 1.28 -2.75
CA SER A 256 14.92 1.67 -3.67
C SER A 256 14.86 0.75 -4.90
N PHE A 257 13.65 0.43 -5.37
CA PHE A 257 13.40 -0.20 -6.66
C PHE A 257 12.09 0.34 -7.28
N VAL A 258 12.01 0.33 -8.60
CA VAL A 258 10.83 0.79 -9.35
C VAL A 258 10.09 -0.41 -9.93
N LYS A 259 8.76 -0.39 -9.87
CA LYS A 259 7.88 -1.29 -10.63
C LYS A 259 7.17 -0.49 -11.70
N CYS A 260 7.00 -1.07 -12.88
CA CYS A 260 6.17 -0.54 -13.94
C CYS A 260 4.94 -1.45 -14.13
N THR A 261 3.82 -0.90 -14.56
CA THR A 261 2.65 -1.63 -15.04
C THR A 261 1.95 -0.79 -16.10
N ILE A 262 1.58 -1.41 -17.22
CA ILE A 262 0.75 -0.75 -18.26
C ILE A 262 -0.71 -0.94 -17.88
N LEU A 263 -1.40 0.15 -17.57
CA LEU A 263 -2.85 0.17 -17.37
C LEU A 263 -3.53 0.32 -18.74
N PRO A 264 -4.65 -0.37 -19.02
CA PRO A 264 -5.48 -1.13 -18.06
C PRO A 264 -5.01 -2.56 -17.70
N ASP A 265 -3.96 -3.13 -18.32
CA ASP A 265 -3.54 -4.52 -17.99
C ASP A 265 -2.86 -4.64 -16.61
N THR A 266 -3.69 -4.82 -15.59
CA THR A 266 -3.26 -5.13 -14.23
C THR A 266 -2.85 -6.60 -14.00
N SER A 267 -2.64 -7.41 -15.05
CA SER A 267 -2.21 -8.82 -14.92
C SER A 267 -0.89 -8.99 -14.15
N ARG A 268 -0.47 -10.23 -13.89
CA ARG A 268 0.87 -10.52 -13.34
C ARG A 268 1.97 -10.55 -14.41
N LYS A 269 1.62 -10.55 -15.70
CA LYS A 269 2.58 -10.65 -16.81
C LYS A 269 3.09 -9.27 -17.23
N SER A 270 2.21 -8.27 -17.26
CA SER A 270 2.48 -6.84 -17.54
C SER A 270 3.24 -6.07 -16.45
N ARG A 271 3.96 -6.76 -15.54
CA ARG A 271 4.58 -6.14 -14.36
C ARG A 271 6.08 -6.32 -14.35
N GLN A 272 6.80 -5.35 -14.90
CA GLN A 272 8.26 -5.30 -14.86
C GLN A 272 8.77 -4.52 -13.66
N LYS A 273 10.04 -4.73 -13.27
CA LYS A 273 10.67 -4.03 -12.13
C LYS A 273 12.18 -3.92 -12.30
N THR A 274 12.76 -2.85 -11.76
CA THR A 274 14.22 -2.67 -11.68
C THR A 274 14.85 -3.60 -10.65
N ARG A 275 16.18 -3.70 -10.67
CA ARG A 275 16.95 -4.19 -9.52
C ARG A 275 16.90 -3.16 -8.39
N ALA A 276 17.00 -3.61 -7.14
CA ALA A 276 17.09 -2.70 -6.00
C ALA A 276 18.48 -2.04 -5.91
N VAL A 277 18.48 -0.73 -5.69
CA VAL A 277 19.68 0.11 -5.58
C VAL A 277 19.77 0.57 -4.12
N GLY A 278 20.84 0.15 -3.44
CA GLY A 278 20.99 0.31 -2.00
C GLY A 278 21.73 1.58 -1.57
N LYS A 279 21.44 2.01 -0.34
CA LYS A 279 22.18 3.02 0.46
C LYS A 279 22.17 4.47 -0.03
N THR A 280 21.28 4.83 -0.95
CA THR A 280 21.17 6.20 -1.51
C THR A 280 19.73 6.71 -1.58
N THR A 281 19.53 8.01 -1.40
CA THR A 281 18.30 8.75 -1.75
C THR A 281 18.21 9.06 -3.24
N ASN A 282 19.35 9.01 -3.93
CA ASN A 282 19.53 9.27 -5.35
C ASN A 282 19.92 7.96 -6.07
N PRO A 283 18.99 6.99 -6.28
CA PRO A 283 19.28 5.72 -6.92
C PRO A 283 19.32 5.83 -8.45
N ILE A 284 20.46 5.49 -9.03
CA ILE A 284 20.61 5.31 -10.47
C ILE A 284 20.23 3.87 -10.83
N PHE A 285 19.17 3.70 -11.62
CA PHE A 285 18.64 2.42 -12.07
C PHE A 285 19.15 2.01 -13.45
N ASN A 286 19.24 2.97 -14.39
CA ASN A 286 19.59 2.79 -15.80
C ASN A 286 19.01 1.49 -16.41
N HIS A 287 17.68 1.35 -16.33
CA HIS A 287 16.99 0.12 -16.67
C HIS A 287 15.81 0.39 -17.61
N THR A 288 15.85 -0.24 -18.79
CA THR A 288 14.79 -0.18 -19.79
C THR A 288 13.82 -1.34 -19.61
N MET A 289 12.52 -1.02 -19.59
CA MET A 289 11.41 -1.97 -19.64
C MET A 289 10.71 -1.78 -20.97
N VAL A 290 10.43 -2.87 -21.68
CA VAL A 290 9.81 -2.84 -23.02
C VAL A 290 8.48 -3.59 -22.97
N TYR A 291 7.43 -3.01 -23.51
CA TYR A 291 6.10 -3.62 -23.59
C TYR A 291 5.63 -3.60 -25.04
N ASP A 292 5.20 -4.75 -25.52
CA ASP A 292 4.80 -5.04 -26.89
C ASP A 292 3.28 -4.96 -27.11
N GLY A 293 2.85 -5.02 -28.37
CA GLY A 293 1.45 -5.20 -28.75
C GLY A 293 0.56 -3.96 -28.67
N PHE A 294 1.11 -2.76 -28.45
CA PHE A 294 0.33 -1.51 -28.51
C PHE A 294 -0.08 -1.21 -29.94
N ARG A 295 -1.36 -0.95 -30.17
CA ARG A 295 -1.81 -0.29 -31.40
C ARG A 295 -1.73 1.24 -31.27
N PRO A 296 -1.73 1.99 -32.39
CA PRO A 296 -1.81 3.45 -32.34
C PRO A 296 -3.02 3.97 -31.55
N GLU A 297 -4.17 3.29 -31.62
CA GLU A 297 -5.35 3.63 -30.81
C GLU A 297 -5.14 3.39 -29.30
N ASP A 298 -4.47 2.30 -28.93
CA ASP A 298 -4.25 1.94 -27.51
C ASP A 298 -3.38 2.96 -26.77
N LEU A 299 -2.50 3.70 -27.48
CA LEU A 299 -1.71 4.79 -26.90
C LEU A 299 -2.57 5.93 -26.33
N THR A 300 -3.80 6.10 -26.82
CA THR A 300 -4.76 7.09 -26.27
C THR A 300 -5.51 6.57 -25.05
N GLU A 301 -5.59 5.25 -24.87
CA GLU A 301 -6.41 4.56 -23.87
C GLU A 301 -5.59 3.88 -22.75
N ALA A 302 -4.25 3.91 -22.86
CA ALA A 302 -3.31 3.30 -21.92
C ALA A 302 -2.57 4.32 -21.03
N CYS A 303 -2.00 3.84 -19.92
CA CYS A 303 -1.18 4.64 -19.01
C CYS A 303 -0.04 3.82 -18.38
N VAL A 304 1.16 4.38 -18.33
CA VAL A 304 2.33 3.79 -17.65
C VAL A 304 2.31 4.17 -16.17
N GLU A 305 1.97 3.22 -15.29
CA GLU A 305 2.09 3.40 -13.83
C GLU A 305 3.50 2.99 -13.36
N LEU A 306 4.29 3.97 -12.90
CA LEU A 306 5.61 3.77 -12.28
C LEU A 306 5.52 3.98 -10.78
N THR A 307 6.01 3.02 -9.99
CA THR A 307 5.96 3.11 -8.51
C THR A 307 7.32 2.79 -7.89
N VAL A 308 7.79 3.69 -7.01
CA VAL A 308 9.09 3.60 -6.32
C VAL A 308 8.89 3.03 -4.91
N TRP A 309 9.73 2.06 -4.52
CA TRP A 309 9.60 1.30 -3.29
C TRP A 309 10.95 1.12 -2.56
N ASP A 310 11.01 1.45 -1.27
CA ASP A 310 12.11 1.08 -0.38
C ASP A 310 11.95 -0.38 0.11
N HIS A 311 12.92 -1.24 -0.21
CA HIS A 311 12.98 -2.61 0.31
C HIS A 311 13.74 -2.66 1.65
N TYR A 312 13.01 -2.93 2.75
CA TYR A 312 13.60 -3.11 4.07
C TYR A 312 13.14 -4.44 4.71
N LYS A 313 14.10 -5.35 4.91
CA LYS A 313 13.90 -6.70 5.47
C LYS A 313 12.78 -7.46 4.74
N LEU A 314 11.60 -7.56 5.33
CA LEU A 314 10.44 -8.26 4.76
C LEU A 314 9.34 -7.31 4.25
N THR A 315 9.65 -6.02 4.07
CA THR A 315 8.64 -4.96 3.82
C THR A 315 9.09 -3.91 2.79
N ASN A 316 8.35 -3.81 1.69
CA ASN A 316 8.52 -2.77 0.67
C ASN A 316 7.65 -1.53 0.97
N GLN A 317 8.24 -0.40 1.37
CA GLN A 317 7.49 0.83 1.62
C GLN A 317 7.38 1.66 0.34
N PHE A 318 6.19 2.13 -0.01
CA PHE A 318 5.97 3.03 -1.14
C PHE A 318 6.57 4.42 -0.84
N LEU A 319 7.33 4.97 -1.77
CA LEU A 319 7.97 6.29 -1.65
C LEU A 319 7.21 7.35 -2.48
N GLY A 320 6.84 7.00 -3.70
CA GLY A 320 6.09 7.84 -4.63
C GLY A 320 5.95 7.14 -6.00
N GLY A 321 5.23 7.76 -6.93
CA GLY A 321 5.03 7.22 -8.26
C GLY A 321 4.58 8.26 -9.28
N LEU A 322 4.47 7.81 -10.53
CA LEU A 322 4.01 8.56 -11.69
C LEU A 322 2.95 7.73 -12.45
N ARG A 323 2.08 8.41 -13.20
CA ARG A 323 1.16 7.83 -14.18
C ARG A 323 1.20 8.63 -15.46
N ILE A 324 1.87 8.07 -16.45
CA ILE A 324 2.23 8.78 -17.68
C ILE A 324 1.32 8.28 -18.80
N GLY A 325 0.51 9.20 -19.34
CA GLY A 325 -0.63 8.93 -20.23
C GLY A 325 -1.34 10.24 -20.54
N PHE A 326 -2.49 10.19 -21.23
CA PHE A 326 -3.21 11.41 -21.64
C PHE A 326 -4.10 12.06 -20.54
N GLY A 327 -4.16 11.52 -19.32
CA GLY A 327 -4.81 12.20 -18.18
C GLY A 327 -6.32 12.46 -18.33
N THR A 328 -6.99 11.74 -19.22
CA THR A 328 -8.39 11.97 -19.66
C THR A 328 -9.47 11.66 -18.62
N GLY A 329 -9.12 11.04 -17.48
CA GLY A 329 -10.07 10.41 -16.56
C GLY A 329 -10.87 9.23 -17.13
N LYS A 330 -10.60 8.79 -18.38
CA LYS A 330 -11.37 7.77 -19.09
C LYS A 330 -10.48 6.81 -19.91
N SER A 331 -10.85 5.54 -19.94
CA SER A 331 -10.19 4.51 -20.75
C SER A 331 -11.24 3.58 -21.37
N TYR A 332 -11.18 3.38 -22.68
CA TYR A 332 -12.14 2.66 -23.52
C TYR A 332 -13.59 3.10 -23.22
N GLY A 333 -13.80 4.43 -23.20
CA GLY A 333 -15.08 5.08 -22.89
C GLY A 333 -15.55 5.00 -21.42
N THR A 334 -14.84 4.27 -20.56
CA THR A 334 -15.19 4.06 -19.14
C THR A 334 -14.45 5.04 -18.24
N GLU A 335 -15.11 5.60 -17.22
CA GLU A 335 -14.45 6.47 -16.22
C GLU A 335 -13.53 5.68 -15.29
N VAL A 336 -12.29 6.17 -15.11
CA VAL A 336 -11.23 5.48 -14.38
C VAL A 336 -10.41 6.45 -13.51
N ASP A 337 -10.03 6.00 -12.31
CA ASP A 337 -9.27 6.79 -11.33
C ASP A 337 -7.73 6.63 -11.44
N TRP A 338 -7.27 6.25 -12.64
CA TRP A 338 -5.87 6.07 -12.98
C TRP A 338 -5.44 6.76 -14.28
N MET A 339 -6.36 7.35 -15.04
CA MET A 339 -6.05 8.38 -16.04
C MET A 339 -6.00 9.75 -15.36
N ASP A 340 -5.13 9.88 -14.34
CA ASP A 340 -5.02 11.04 -13.44
C ASP A 340 -3.72 11.85 -13.67
N SER A 341 -3.12 11.73 -14.85
CA SER A 341 -1.83 12.33 -15.22
C SER A 341 -1.79 13.85 -15.05
N THR A 342 -0.70 14.36 -14.47
CA THR A 342 -0.42 15.82 -14.41
C THR A 342 -0.12 16.39 -15.79
N SER A 343 -0.15 17.71 -15.93
CA SER A 343 0.23 18.39 -17.18
C SER A 343 1.65 18.04 -17.69
N GLU A 344 2.57 17.72 -16.78
CA GLU A 344 3.94 17.32 -17.12
C GLU A 344 4.01 15.85 -17.55
N GLU A 345 3.27 14.96 -16.87
CA GLU A 345 3.10 13.56 -17.26
C GLU A 345 2.43 13.45 -18.66
N VAL A 346 1.39 14.25 -18.93
CA VAL A 346 0.74 14.34 -20.23
C VAL A 346 1.70 14.88 -21.30
N ALA A 347 2.42 15.97 -21.02
CA ALA A 347 3.35 16.57 -21.98
C ALA A 347 4.54 15.67 -22.34
N LEU A 348 4.95 14.75 -21.46
CA LEU A 348 5.91 13.69 -21.79
C LEU A 348 5.29 12.64 -22.72
N TRP A 349 4.07 12.16 -22.41
CA TRP A 349 3.38 11.14 -23.20
C TRP A 349 3.06 11.63 -24.62
N GLU A 350 2.47 12.82 -24.75
CA GLU A 350 2.12 13.43 -26.03
C GLU A 350 3.36 13.62 -26.93
N LYS A 351 4.49 14.10 -26.38
CA LYS A 351 5.73 14.22 -27.13
C LYS A 351 6.25 12.87 -27.63
N MET A 352 6.14 11.81 -26.83
CA MET A 352 6.54 10.45 -27.24
C MET A 352 5.66 9.94 -28.39
N VAL A 353 4.33 10.06 -28.27
CA VAL A 353 3.39 9.64 -29.31
C VAL A 353 3.61 10.40 -30.62
N ASN A 354 3.85 11.71 -30.53
CA ASN A 354 4.13 12.57 -31.69
C ASN A 354 5.55 12.42 -32.27
N SER A 355 6.46 11.71 -31.58
CA SER A 355 7.88 11.54 -31.98
C SER A 355 8.29 10.06 -32.04
N PRO A 356 7.64 9.22 -32.86
CA PRO A 356 7.96 7.79 -32.93
C PRO A 356 9.42 7.55 -33.29
N ASN A 357 9.98 6.47 -32.75
CA ASN A 357 11.41 6.12 -32.77
C ASN A 357 12.36 7.14 -32.09
N THR A 358 11.85 8.18 -31.43
CA THR A 358 12.67 9.16 -30.70
C THR A 358 12.54 8.95 -29.19
N TRP A 359 13.67 9.01 -28.47
CA TRP A 359 13.67 9.04 -27.01
C TRP A 359 13.31 10.45 -26.51
N ILE A 360 12.21 10.57 -25.78
CA ILE A 360 11.79 11.80 -25.11
C ILE A 360 12.10 11.65 -23.62
N GLU A 361 12.93 12.55 -23.10
CA GLU A 361 13.40 12.55 -21.71
C GLU A 361 12.72 13.65 -20.88
N ALA A 362 12.42 13.33 -19.62
CA ALA A 362 11.97 14.30 -18.63
C ALA A 362 12.38 13.88 -17.21
N THR A 363 12.43 14.87 -16.33
CA THR A 363 12.38 14.69 -14.87
C THR A 363 10.98 15.06 -14.42
N LEU A 364 10.33 14.22 -13.61
CA LEU A 364 8.95 14.40 -13.14
C LEU A 364 8.87 14.23 -11.62
N PRO A 365 8.11 15.08 -10.90
CA PRO A 365 7.98 15.01 -9.45
C PRO A 365 7.17 13.79 -9.01
N LEU A 366 7.68 13.03 -8.04
CA LEU A 366 7.00 11.82 -7.55
C LEU A 366 5.81 12.20 -6.66
N ARG A 367 4.64 11.65 -6.98
CA ARG A 367 3.39 11.93 -6.25
C ARG A 367 2.86 10.72 -5.50
N MET A 368 1.91 10.95 -4.60
CA MET A 368 1.04 9.89 -4.10
C MET A 368 0.09 9.46 -5.22
N LEU A 369 0.10 8.17 -5.56
CA LEU A 369 -0.90 7.58 -6.45
C LEU A 369 -2.09 7.06 -5.65
N LEU A 370 -3.31 7.39 -6.08
CA LEU A 370 -4.53 6.75 -5.59
C LEU A 370 -4.60 5.33 -6.18
N ILE A 371 -4.87 4.32 -5.36
CA ILE A 371 -4.90 2.92 -5.83
C ILE A 371 -6.01 2.77 -6.88
N ALA A 372 -5.64 2.40 -8.11
CA ALA A 372 -6.57 2.19 -9.22
C ALA A 372 -7.70 1.23 -8.83
N LYS A 373 -8.95 1.63 -9.05
CA LYS A 373 -10.11 0.73 -8.97
C LYS A 373 -10.02 -0.28 -10.10
N ILE A 374 -9.65 -1.51 -9.73
CA ILE A 374 -9.90 -2.67 -10.56
C ILE A 374 -11.42 -2.84 -10.65
N SER A 375 -12.01 -2.33 -11.73
CA SER A 375 -13.37 -2.66 -12.13
C SER A 375 -13.46 -4.18 -12.37
N LYS A 376 -14.66 -4.75 -12.20
CA LYS A 376 -14.92 -6.18 -12.17
C LYS A 376 -15.82 -6.65 -13.29
#